data_AF-A0A1Y2UBB5-F1
#
_entry.id   AF-A0A1Y2UBB5-F1
#
_cell.length_a   1.000
_cell.length_b   1.000
_cell.length_c   1.000
_cell.angle_alpha   90.00
_cell.angle_beta   90.00
_cell.angle_gamma   90.00
#
_symmetry.space_group_name_H-M   'P 1'
#
loop_
_entity.id
_entity.type
_entity.pdbx_description
1 polymer ?
#
loop_
_entity_poly.entity_id
_entity_poly.type
_entity_poly.pdbx_seq_one_letter_code
_entity_poly.pdbx_strand_id
1 'polypeptide(L)'
;MDSSNYSVPQQAQSVFEEGILENPLIKNLSPGLRSLSKYVHFEGSSKPNIPINWRLAESISALKAFEATTLNYLLTRKYKIEPADITINT
;
A
#
# COMPACT_ATOMS: atom_id res chain seq x y z
N MET A 1 7.34 12.72 -21.78
CA MET A 1 6.98 12.22 -20.44
C MET A 1 8.21 12.41 -19.58
N ASP A 2 8.20 13.40 -18.69
CA ASP A 2 9.35 13.74 -17.86
C ASP A 2 9.62 12.62 -16.85
N SER A 3 10.66 11.84 -17.11
CA SER A 3 11.16 10.76 -16.26
C SER A 3 11.81 11.25 -14.95
N SER A 4 11.81 12.55 -14.69
CA SER A 4 12.43 13.21 -13.54
C SER A 4 11.56 13.24 -12.27
N ASN A 5 10.27 12.90 -12.34
CA ASN A 5 9.33 12.97 -11.21
C ASN A 5 8.59 11.65 -10.89
N TYR A 6 8.92 10.53 -11.54
CA TYR A 6 8.25 9.25 -11.26
C TYR A 6 8.89 8.53 -10.08
N SER A 7 8.13 8.31 -9.01
CA SER A 7 8.57 7.63 -7.80
C SER A 7 7.73 6.38 -7.56
N VAL A 8 8.36 5.21 -7.56
CA VAL A 8 7.69 3.91 -7.32
C VAL A 8 6.97 3.87 -5.97
N PRO A 9 7.57 4.34 -4.85
CA PRO A 9 6.86 4.40 -3.57
C PRO A 9 5.59 5.25 -3.61
N GLN A 10 5.63 6.42 -4.26
CA GLN A 10 4.48 7.32 -4.34
C GLN A 10 3.35 6.73 -5.19
N GLN A 11 3.71 6.08 -6.31
CA GLN A 11 2.72 5.43 -7.16
C GLN A 11 2.13 4.19 -6.50
N ALA A 12 2.93 3.42 -5.77
CA ALA A 12 2.44 2.29 -4.98
C ALA A 12 1.41 2.75 -3.93
N GLN A 13 1.67 3.87 -3.26
CA GLN A 13 0.74 4.46 -2.30
C GLN A 13 -0.58 4.86 -2.96
N SER A 14 -0.53 5.59 -4.09
CA SER A 14 -1.75 6.00 -4.82
C SER A 14 -2.54 4.78 -5.32
N VAL A 15 -1.87 3.75 -5.87
CA VAL A 15 -2.53 2.50 -6.28
C VAL A 15 -3.18 1.78 -5.09
N PHE A 16 -2.53 1.76 -3.92
CA PHE A 16 -3.09 1.15 -2.73
C PHE A 16 -4.30 1.91 -2.19
N GLU A 17 -4.18 3.24 -2.02
CA GLU A 17 -5.25 4.07 -1.46
C GLU A 17 -6.40 4.19 -2.47
N GLU A 18 -6.15 4.81 -3.62
CA GLU A 18 -7.18 5.14 -4.61
C GLU A 18 -7.62 3.91 -5.40
N GLY A 19 -6.66 3.06 -5.80
CA GLY A 19 -6.90 1.92 -6.68
C GLY A 19 -7.50 0.69 -6.00
N ILE A 20 -7.28 0.52 -4.69
CA ILE A 20 -7.78 -0.63 -3.92
C ILE A 20 -8.76 -0.17 -2.83
N LEU A 21 -8.36 0.72 -1.91
CA LEU A 21 -9.21 1.08 -0.76
C LEU A 21 -10.38 2.00 -1.12
N GLU A 22 -10.25 2.81 -2.16
CA GLU A 22 -11.31 3.73 -2.63
C GLU A 22 -12.06 3.23 -3.87
N ASN A 23 -11.70 2.04 -4.37
CA ASN A 23 -12.25 1.54 -5.62
C ASN A 23 -13.73 1.16 -5.50
N PRO A 24 -14.65 1.79 -6.26
CA PRO A 24 -16.08 1.53 -6.19
C PRO A 24 -16.47 0.12 -6.69
N LEU A 25 -15.58 -0.55 -7.44
CA LEU A 25 -15.80 -1.92 -7.89
C LEU A 25 -15.60 -2.94 -6.76
N ILE A 26 -14.87 -2.58 -5.69
CA ILE A 26 -14.60 -3.43 -4.53
C ILE A 26 -15.69 -3.19 -3.47
N LYS A 27 -16.85 -3.81 -3.67
CA LYS A 27 -18.07 -3.55 -2.89
C LYS A 27 -18.04 -4.08 -1.44
N ASN A 28 -17.21 -5.07 -1.15
CA ASN A 28 -17.25 -5.82 0.11
C ASN A 28 -16.02 -5.55 1.00
N LEU A 29 -15.43 -4.36 0.94
CA LEU A 29 -14.31 -4.02 1.81
C LEU A 29 -14.77 -3.93 3.27
N SER A 30 -14.00 -4.51 4.20
CA SER A 30 -14.38 -4.49 5.62
C SER A 30 -14.38 -3.05 6.16
N PRO A 31 -15.42 -2.65 6.92
CA PRO A 31 -15.46 -1.32 7.53
C PRO A 31 -14.29 -1.18 8.52
N GLY A 32 -13.54 -0.09 8.41
CA GLY A 32 -12.35 0.17 9.25
C GLY A 32 -11.01 -0.24 8.63
N LEU A 33 -10.98 -0.94 7.48
CA LEU A 33 -9.71 -1.19 6.78
C LEU A 33 -9.03 0.13 6.37
N ARG A 34 -9.82 1.11 5.93
CA ARG A 34 -9.33 2.43 5.52
C ARG A 34 -8.66 3.20 6.66
N SER A 35 -9.17 3.12 7.88
CA SER A 35 -8.52 3.80 9.02
C SER A 35 -7.20 3.16 9.43
N LEU A 36 -6.94 1.92 9.00
CA LEU A 36 -5.70 1.19 9.25
C LEU A 36 -4.63 1.44 8.17
N SER A 37 -4.99 2.06 7.03
CA SER A 37 -4.02 2.36 5.97
C SER A 37 -2.92 3.31 6.45
N LYS A 38 -3.23 4.18 7.42
CA LYS A 38 -2.27 5.13 8.03
C LYS A 38 -1.07 4.47 8.73
N TYR A 39 -1.15 3.17 9.04
CA TYR A 39 -0.04 2.42 9.63
C TYR A 39 0.89 1.83 8.57
N VAL A 40 0.56 1.96 7.29
CA VAL A 40 1.39 1.50 6.18
C VAL A 40 2.17 2.67 5.60
N HIS A 41 3.49 2.51 5.54
CA HIS A 41 4.41 3.49 5.00
C HIS A 41 5.19 2.87 3.84
N PHE A 42 5.38 3.65 2.77
CA PHE A 42 6.21 3.25 1.64
C PHE A 42 7.55 3.97 1.73
N GLU A 43 8.62 3.20 1.76
CA GLU A 43 9.99 3.70 1.70
C GLU A 43 10.66 3.20 0.43
N GLY A 44 11.60 3.98 -0.11
CA GLY A 44 12.27 3.58 -1.34
C GLY A 44 12.98 4.74 -2.02
N SER A 45 13.82 4.40 -3.00
CA SER A 45 14.48 5.41 -3.80
C SER A 45 13.46 6.08 -4.73
N SER A 46 13.37 7.41 -4.66
CA SER A 46 12.57 8.20 -5.60
C SER A 46 13.11 8.11 -7.03
N LYS A 47 14.37 7.70 -7.19
CA LYS A 47 14.99 7.42 -8.48
C LYS A 47 15.11 5.91 -8.65
N PRO A 48 14.33 5.30 -9.55
CA PRO A 48 14.52 3.89 -9.87
C PRO A 48 15.90 3.67 -10.48
N ASN A 49 16.72 2.86 -9.80
CA ASN A 49 18.11 2.58 -10.21
C ASN A 49 18.27 1.20 -10.88
N ILE A 50 17.23 0.37 -10.85
CA ILE A 50 17.21 -0.97 -11.44
C ILE A 50 16.22 -0.98 -12.60
N PRO A 51 16.59 -1.55 -13.77
CA PRO A 51 15.69 -1.67 -14.93
C PRO A 51 14.68 -2.81 -14.71
N ILE A 52 13.88 -2.71 -13.66
CA ILE A 52 12.67 -3.52 -13.48
C ILE A 52 11.48 -2.79 -14.08
N ASN A 53 10.40 -3.52 -14.39
CA ASN A 53 9.14 -2.87 -14.71
C ASN A 53 8.62 -2.14 -13.47
N TRP A 54 8.67 -0.81 -13.46
CA TRP A 54 8.26 0.02 -12.32
C TRP A 54 6.78 -0.16 -11.97
N ARG A 55 5.93 -0.47 -12.97
CA ARG A 55 4.53 -0.80 -12.74
C ARG A 55 4.34 -2.15 -12.05
N LEU A 56 5.26 -3.09 -12.27
CA LEU A 56 5.23 -4.36 -11.54
C LEU A 56 5.61 -4.13 -10.07
N ALA A 57 6.66 -3.35 -9.83
CA ALA A 57 7.12 -3.03 -8.49
C ALA A 57 6.03 -2.30 -7.67
N GLU A 58 5.41 -1.26 -8.23
CA GLU A 58 4.34 -0.53 -7.55
C GLU A 58 3.12 -1.42 -7.26
N SER A 59 2.75 -2.30 -8.21
CA SER A 59 1.60 -3.21 -8.05
C SER A 59 1.83 -4.22 -6.93
N ILE A 60 3.02 -4.83 -6.87
CA ILE A 60 3.37 -5.78 -5.81
C ILE A 60 3.35 -5.08 -4.45
N SER A 61 3.87 -3.87 -4.36
CA SER A 61 3.94 -3.12 -3.13
C SER A 61 2.58 -2.66 -2.65
N ALA A 62 1.69 -2.23 -3.56
CA ALA A 62 0.30 -1.95 -3.23
C ALA A 62 -0.45 -3.19 -2.72
N LEU A 63 -0.20 -4.37 -3.31
CA LEU A 63 -0.77 -5.63 -2.82
C LEU A 63 -0.22 -6.00 -1.44
N LYS A 64 1.07 -5.75 -1.18
CA LYS A 64 1.65 -5.94 0.16
C LYS A 64 1.06 -5.00 1.21
N ALA A 65 0.78 -3.75 0.84
CA ALA A 65 0.09 -2.80 1.70
C ALA A 65 -1.33 -3.27 2.05
N PHE A 66 -2.04 -3.81 1.07
CA PHE A 66 -3.36 -4.38 1.30
C PHE A 66 -3.34 -5.61 2.22
N GLU A 67 -2.37 -6.51 2.02
CA GLU A 67 -2.14 -7.67 2.90
C GLU A 67 -1.86 -7.22 4.34
N ALA A 68 -0.91 -6.30 4.51
CA ALA A 68 -0.53 -5.70 5.78
C ALA A 68 -1.72 -5.08 6.53
N THR A 69 -2.52 -4.29 5.82
CA THR A 69 -3.71 -3.63 6.38
C THR A 69 -4.77 -4.64 6.81
N THR A 70 -4.94 -5.70 6.01
CA THR A 70 -5.86 -6.79 6.33
C THR A 70 -5.40 -7.58 7.56
N LEU A 71 -4.10 -7.83 7.70
CA LEU A 71 -3.52 -8.47 8.89
C LEU A 71 -3.73 -7.61 10.14
N ASN A 72 -3.44 -6.30 10.07
CA ASN A 72 -3.71 -5.37 11.16
C ASN A 72 -5.18 -5.35 11.57
N TYR A 73 -6.10 -5.42 10.59
CA TYR A 73 -7.53 -5.51 10.86
C TYR A 73 -7.88 -6.80 11.62
N LEU A 74 -7.34 -7.94 11.21
CA LEU A 74 -7.58 -9.22 11.88
C LEU A 74 -6.96 -9.25 13.29
N LEU A 75 -5.76 -8.71 13.47
CA LEU A 75 -5.09 -8.61 14.77
C LEU A 75 -5.90 -7.77 15.75
N THR A 76 -6.35 -6.60 15.29
CA THR A 76 -7.18 -5.69 16.11
C THR A 76 -8.52 -6.33 16.45
N ARG A 77 -9.19 -6.95 15.47
CA ARG A 77 -10.55 -7.48 15.66
C ARG A 77 -10.58 -8.77 16.47
N LYS A 78 -9.66 -9.70 16.20
CA LYS A 78 -9.66 -11.03 16.81
C LYS A 78 -8.88 -11.08 18.11
N TYR A 79 -7.73 -10.41 18.15
CA TYR A 79 -6.79 -10.50 19.28
C TYR A 79 -6.77 -9.23 20.14
N LYS A 80 -7.47 -8.16 19.74
CA LYS A 80 -7.52 -6.87 20.47
C LYS A 80 -6.12 -6.27 20.70
N ILE A 81 -5.20 -6.54 19.78
CA ILE A 81 -3.84 -5.99 19.78
C ILE A 81 -3.88 -4.68 19.00
N GLU A 82 -3.03 -3.71 19.38
CA GLU A 82 -2.88 -2.47 18.65
C GLU A 82 -2.32 -2.73 17.23
N PRO A 83 -2.73 -1.94 16.21
CA PRO A 83 -2.18 -2.05 14.87
C PRO A 83 -0.67 -1.82 14.87
N ALA A 84 0.07 -2.64 14.12
CA ALA A 84 1.50 -2.45 13.95
C ALA A 84 1.79 -1.46 12.81
N ASP A 85 2.81 -0.61 12.99
CA ASP A 85 3.38 0.18 11.90
C ASP A 85 4.17 -0.74 10.96
N ILE A 86 3.90 -0.60 9.66
CA ILE A 86 4.41 -1.49 8.62
C ILE A 86 5.06 -0.64 7.54
N THR A 87 6.35 -0.87 7.32
CA THR A 87 7.11 -0.20 6.26
C THR A 87 7.34 -1.16 5.10
N ILE A 88 6.93 -0.77 3.90
CA ILE A 88 7.17 -1.49 2.65
C ILE A 88 8.33 -0.80 1.94
N ASN A 89 9.44 -1.51 1.80
CA ASN A 89 10.62 -1.03 1.10
C ASN A 89 10.51 -1.38 -0.39
N THR A 90 10.57 -0.35 -1.23
CA THR A 90 10.26 -0.35 -2.67
C THR A 90 11.40 0.16 -3.52
#